data_AF-A0A3D4UZ68-F1
#
_entry.id   AF-A0A3D4UZ68-F1
#
_cell.length_a   1.000
_cell.length_b   1.000
_cell.length_c   1.000
_cell.angle_alpha   90.00
_cell.angle_beta   90.00
_cell.angle_gamma   90.00
#
_symmetry.space_group_name_H-M   'P 1'
#
loop_
_entity.id
_entity.type
_entity.pdbx_description
1 polymer ?
#
loop_
_entity_poly.entity_id
_entity_poly.type
_entity_poly.pdbx_seq_one_letter_code
_entity_poly.pdbx_strand_id
1 'polypeptide(L)' 'TQRYSGAMFGLGSGEETPALHNPDYDFPDEIIETGIAMFREIILKTLENR' A
#
# COMPACT_ATOMS: atom_id res chain seq x y z
N THR A 1 9.94 -15.63 1.09
CA THR A 1 10.03 -15.97 2.52
C THR A 1 9.62 -17.42 2.70
N GLN A 2 10.49 -18.30 3.20
CA GLN A 2 10.12 -19.72 3.39
C GLN A 2 9.60 -20.02 4.81
N ARG A 3 9.92 -19.16 5.79
CA ARG A 3 9.63 -19.40 7.20
C ARG A 3 8.27 -18.87 7.67
N TYR A 4 7.78 -17.78 7.07
CA TYR A 4 6.51 -17.15 7.42
C TYR A 4 5.74 -16.79 6.16
N SER A 5 4.43 -17.01 6.19
CA SER A 5 3.52 -16.56 5.14
C SER A 5 3.57 -15.04 5.05
N GLY A 6 3.62 -14.54 3.82
CA GLY A 6 3.61 -13.11 3.53
C GLY A 6 2.75 -12.82 2.31
N ALA A 7 2.32 -11.58 2.18
CA ALA A 7 1.59 -11.07 1.04
C ALA A 7 2.23 -9.75 0.57
N MET A 8 2.05 -9.46 -0.71
CA MET A 8 2.39 -8.16 -1.31
C MET A 8 1.14 -7.65 -2.02
N PHE A 9 0.83 -6.38 -1.82
CA PHE A 9 -0.28 -5.68 -2.45
C PHE A 9 0.20 -4.29 -2.86
N GLY A 10 -0.42 -3.73 -3.90
CA GLY A 10 -0.16 -2.38 -4.36
C GLY A 10 -1.28 -1.44 -3.93
N LEU A 11 -0.93 -0.18 -3.70
CA LEU A 11 -1.86 0.94 -3.65
C LEU A 11 -1.60 1.78 -4.91
N GLY A 12 -2.61 1.88 -5.78
CA GLY A 12 -2.49 2.63 -7.02
C GLY A 12 -2.44 4.14 -6.79
N SER A 13 -1.67 4.85 -7.61
CA SER A 13 -1.57 6.31 -7.57
C SER A 13 -2.70 7.05 -8.32
N GLY A 14 -3.54 6.33 -9.06
CA GLY A 14 -4.59 6.87 -9.92
C GLY A 14 -4.44 6.40 -11.37
N GLU A 15 -5.52 6.46 -12.16
CA GLU A 15 -5.52 6.04 -13.57
C GLU A 15 -4.83 7.06 -14.49
N GLU A 16 -4.85 8.33 -14.11
CA GLU A 16 -4.26 9.45 -14.87
C GLU A 16 -2.82 9.78 -14.42
N THR A 17 -2.28 9.06 -13.43
CA THR A 17 -0.91 9.28 -12.95
C THR A 17 0.10 8.64 -13.91
N PRO A 18 1.22 9.31 -14.21
CA PRO A 18 2.30 8.68 -14.98
C PRO A 18 2.78 7.36 -14.35
N ALA A 19 3.30 6.47 -15.19
CA ALA A 19 3.92 5.25 -14.69
C ALA A 19 5.16 5.57 -13.84
N LEU A 20 5.45 4.69 -12.88
CA LEU A 20 6.67 4.77 -12.07
C LEU A 20 7.91 4.82 -12.99
N HIS A 21 8.90 5.65 -12.62
CA HIS A 21 10.09 6.00 -13.41
C HIS A 21 9.89 7.00 -14.57
N ASN A 22 8.66 7.48 -14.82
CA ASN A 22 8.46 8.63 -15.69
C ASN A 22 9.05 9.90 -15.01
N PRO A 23 9.77 10.78 -15.73
CA PRO A 23 10.31 12.02 -15.16
C PRO A 23 9.24 12.97 -14.61
N ASP A 24 8.02 12.89 -15.12
CA ASP A 24 6.88 13.69 -14.67
C ASP A 24 6.08 13.00 -13.55
N TYR A 25 6.54 11.84 -13.07
CA TYR A 25 5.91 11.18 -11.92
C TYR A 25 6.11 12.02 -10.67
N ASP A 26 4.99 12.50 -10.12
CA ASP A 26 4.92 13.08 -8.80
C ASP A 26 4.07 12.19 -7.88
N PHE A 27 4.51 12.01 -6.65
CA PHE A 27 3.84 11.12 -5.72
C PHE A 27 2.53 11.78 -5.22
N PRO A 28 1.36 11.11 -5.31
CA PRO A 28 0.10 11.71 -4.88
C PRO A 28 -0.05 11.62 -3.35
N ASP A 29 0.26 12.69 -2.63
CA ASP A 29 0.18 12.75 -1.16
C ASP A 29 -1.18 12.31 -0.59
N GLU A 30 -2.28 12.46 -1.34
CA GLU A 30 -3.62 12.01 -0.95
C GLU A 30 -3.73 10.51 -0.69
N ILE A 31 -2.84 9.68 -1.25
CA ILE A 31 -2.87 8.23 -1.03
C ILE A 31 -2.19 7.81 0.28
N ILE A 32 -1.48 8.72 0.96
CA ILE A 32 -0.78 8.43 2.22
C ILE A 32 -1.76 7.94 3.29
N GLU A 33 -2.87 8.65 3.48
CA GLU A 33 -3.88 8.29 4.49
C GLU A 33 -4.47 6.90 4.20
N THR A 34 -4.74 6.60 2.93
CA THR A 34 -5.24 5.29 2.49
C THR A 34 -4.22 4.18 2.80
N GLY A 35 -2.94 4.42 2.51
CA GLY A 35 -1.86 3.48 2.83
C GLY A 35 -1.74 3.21 4.33
N ILE A 36 -1.79 4.26 5.16
CA ILE A 36 -1.76 4.14 6.61
C ILE A 36 -2.96 3.34 7.12
N ALA A 37 -4.17 3.68 6.67
CA ALA A 37 -5.39 2.97 7.06
C ALA A 37 -5.32 1.49 6.70
N MET A 38 -4.86 1.15 5.49
CA MET A 38 -4.70 -0.23 5.04
C MET A 38 -3.77 -1.04 5.96
N PHE A 39 -2.57 -0.53 6.27
CA PHE A 39 -1.66 -1.23 7.17
C PHE A 39 -2.20 -1.32 8.60
N ARG A 40 -2.85 -0.26 9.10
CA ARG A 40 -3.51 -0.25 10.42
C ARG A 40 -4.55 -1.36 10.52
N GLU A 41 -5.43 -1.48 9.54
CA GLU A 41 -6.48 -2.51 9.54
C GLU A 41 -5.90 -3.93 9.42
N ILE A 42 -4.84 -4.14 8.63
CA ILE A 42 -4.14 -5.42 8.56
C ILE A 42 -3.57 -5.79 9.94
N ILE A 43 -2.96 -4.84 10.64
CA ILE A 43 -2.40 -5.06 11.99
C ILE A 43 -3.53 -5.44 12.96
N LEU A 44 -4.61 -4.65 13.01
CA LEU A 44 -5.74 -4.90 13.91
C LEU A 44 -6.37 -6.26 13.66
N LYS A 45 -6.71 -6.58 12.41
CA LYS A 45 -7.26 -7.90 12.05
C LYS A 45 -6.31 -9.04 12.38
N THR A 46 -5.01 -8.84 12.21
CA THR A 46 -4.00 -9.86 12.54
C THR A 46 -3.90 -10.07 14.05
N LEU A 47 -4.13 -9.04 14.86
CA LEU A 47 -4.12 -9.12 16.32
C LEU A 47 -5.43 -9.67 16.89
N GLU A 48 -6.57 -9.36 16.29
CA GLU A 48 -7.89 -9.90 16.66
C GLU A 48 -8.03 -11.40 16.39
N ASN A 49 -7.34 -11.90 15.35
CA ASN A 49 -7.32 -13.32 14.97
C ASN A 49 -6.23 -14.13 15.69
N ARG A 50 -5.64 -13.60 16.76
CA ARG A 50 -4.74 -14.34 17.66
C ARG A 50 -5.52 -14.90 18.85
#